data_AF-A0AAN7JRC1-F1
#
_entry.id   AF-A0AAN7JRC1-F1
#
_cell.length_a   1.000
_cell.length_b   1.000
_cell.length_c   1.000
_cell.angle_alpha   90.00
_cell.angle_beta   90.00
_cell.angle_gamma   90.00
#
_symmetry.space_group_name_H-M   'P 1'
#
loop_
_entity.id
_entity.type
_entity.pdbx_description
1 polymer ?
#
loop_
_entity_poly.entity_id
_entity_poly.type
_entity_poly.pdbx_seq_one_letter_code
_entity_poly.pdbx_strand_id
1 'polypeptide(L)'
;MDEPHSVSSPRRTLSLSRKKRPGVSFVDSSDRASGFGVSGEHGPKTSEVYGFVGSITTIAATVLFLAWAYVPESWLHHIGIFYYPSRYWALAIPVYVMVTILLALGFYIGLNFLSTPPPTSLNTLFDEFSREACTSSLSTDGDELPIEPISDIGIDEMNRRMFGSMK
;
A
#
# COMPACT_ATOMS: atom_id res chain seq x y z
N MET A 1 -14.04 41.90 23.42
CA MET A 1 -14.87 40.71 23.74
C MET A 1 -14.61 39.78 22.58
N ASP A 2 -13.47 39.10 22.66
CA ASP A 2 -12.81 38.53 21.50
C ASP A 2 -12.78 37.01 21.68
N GLU A 3 -13.69 36.34 20.96
CA GLU A 3 -13.73 34.90 20.85
C GLU A 3 -12.57 34.42 19.96
N PRO A 4 -11.72 33.49 20.41
CA PRO A 4 -10.71 32.91 19.53
C PRO A 4 -11.38 31.92 18.58
N HIS A 5 -11.25 32.20 17.28
CA HIS A 5 -11.60 31.30 16.18
C HIS A 5 -10.92 29.94 16.34
N SER A 6 -11.71 28.92 16.69
CA SER A 6 -11.31 27.52 16.72
C SER A 6 -11.18 27.00 15.29
N VAL A 7 -9.94 26.88 14.81
CA VAL A 7 -9.62 26.29 13.50
C VAL A 7 -9.82 24.78 13.60
N SER A 8 -10.75 24.24 12.80
CA SER A 8 -11.07 22.82 12.78
C SER A 8 -9.88 22.00 12.26
N SER A 9 -9.16 21.33 13.16
CA SER A 9 -8.11 20.38 12.82
C SER A 9 -8.71 19.08 12.26
N PRO A 10 -8.37 18.66 11.02
CA PRO A 10 -8.89 17.43 10.42
C PRO A 10 -8.37 16.12 11.05
N ARG A 11 -7.43 16.17 12.00
CA ARG A 11 -6.83 14.95 12.61
C ARG A 11 -7.56 14.43 13.86
N ARG A 12 -8.74 14.96 14.20
CA ARG A 12 -9.51 14.55 15.40
C ARG A 12 -10.40 13.30 15.17
N THR A 13 -9.94 12.31 14.42
CA THR A 13 -10.72 11.07 14.18
C THR A 13 -10.15 9.81 14.82
N LEU A 14 -8.99 9.87 15.51
CA LEU A 14 -8.38 8.68 16.13
C LEU A 14 -8.12 8.82 17.64
N SER A 15 -9.09 9.31 18.40
CA SER A 15 -8.97 9.40 19.87
C SER A 15 -10.30 9.15 20.61
N LEU A 16 -11.13 8.23 20.13
CA LEU A 16 -12.34 7.83 20.86
C LEU A 16 -12.61 6.33 20.70
N SER A 17 -12.04 5.55 21.63
CA SER A 17 -12.71 4.44 22.33
C SER A 17 -11.67 3.42 22.83
N ARG A 18 -10.89 3.83 23.83
CA ARG A 18 -10.24 2.89 24.75
C ARG A 18 -11.15 2.71 25.95
N LYS A 19 -12.27 1.99 25.80
CA LYS A 19 -13.13 1.59 26.94
C LYS A 19 -13.43 0.09 26.90
N LYS A 20 -12.46 -0.66 27.39
CA LYS A 20 -12.52 -1.93 28.16
C LYS A 20 -13.95 -2.49 28.41
N ARG A 21 -14.28 -3.62 27.78
CA ARG A 21 -15.07 -4.71 28.37
C ARG A 21 -14.54 -6.09 27.92
N PRO A 22 -14.63 -7.14 28.75
CA PRO A 22 -13.93 -8.40 28.58
C PRO A 22 -14.79 -9.49 27.91
N GLY A 23 -14.12 -10.37 27.15
CA GLY A 23 -14.51 -11.77 26.98
C GLY A 23 -15.51 -12.11 25.89
N VAL A 24 -15.02 -12.38 24.66
CA VAL A 24 -15.42 -13.54 23.84
C VAL A 24 -14.18 -13.99 23.06
N SER A 25 -13.95 -15.30 23.06
CA SER A 25 -12.80 -16.03 22.54
C SER A 25 -12.79 -16.19 21.02
N PHE A 26 -11.58 -16.05 20.46
CA PHE A 26 -10.93 -16.85 19.40
C PHE A 26 -11.80 -17.37 18.24
N VAL A 27 -11.56 -16.84 17.04
CA VAL A 27 -10.73 -17.41 15.96
C VAL A 27 -10.80 -16.38 14.84
N ASP A 28 -9.69 -15.73 14.51
CA ASP A 28 -9.56 -15.11 13.19
C ASP A 28 -8.31 -15.66 12.53
N SER A 29 -8.57 -16.39 11.45
CA SER A 29 -7.61 -17.14 10.69
C SER A 29 -6.99 -16.22 9.64
N SER A 30 -5.66 -16.20 9.63
CA SER A 30 -4.82 -15.91 8.46
C SER A 30 -4.74 -14.47 7.92
N ASP A 31 -4.46 -13.51 8.80
CA ASP A 31 -3.66 -12.35 8.41
C ASP A 31 -2.18 -12.76 8.30
N ARG A 32 -1.74 -13.28 7.15
CA ARG A 32 -0.35 -13.18 6.65
C ARG A 32 -0.26 -13.31 5.13
N ALA A 33 -0.88 -12.38 4.42
CA ALA A 33 -0.35 -11.91 3.15
C ALA A 33 0.58 -10.72 3.44
N SER A 34 1.77 -10.99 4.00
CA SER A 34 2.77 -9.94 4.22
C SER A 34 4.18 -10.46 4.01
N GLY A 35 4.96 -9.65 3.29
CA GLY A 35 6.41 -9.65 3.42
C GLY A 35 7.14 -10.27 2.24
N PHE A 36 7.42 -9.43 1.25
CA PHE A 36 8.71 -9.43 0.55
C PHE A 36 9.83 -9.72 1.57
N GLY A 37 10.46 -10.88 1.44
CA GLY A 37 11.29 -11.48 2.47
C GLY A 37 12.56 -10.70 2.74
N VAL A 38 12.65 -10.09 3.92
CA VAL A 38 13.90 -9.71 4.56
C VAL A 38 14.11 -10.59 5.79
N SER A 39 15.31 -11.17 5.80
CA SER A 39 15.90 -12.15 6.72
C SER A 39 15.65 -11.89 8.21
N GLY A 40 15.41 -12.96 8.98
CA GLY A 40 15.47 -12.93 10.43
C GLY A 40 15.03 -14.24 11.09
N GLU A 41 16.02 -14.97 11.64
CA GLU A 41 15.95 -16.08 12.61
C GLU A 41 15.64 -17.52 12.17
N HIS A 42 16.60 -18.39 12.51
CA HIS A 42 16.70 -19.82 12.24
C HIS A 42 15.84 -20.65 13.21
N GLY A 43 14.53 -20.74 12.96
CA GLY A 43 13.71 -21.92 13.30
C GLY A 43 13.59 -22.84 12.09
N PRO A 44 13.09 -24.10 12.21
CA PRO A 44 12.92 -24.97 11.04
C PRO A 44 12.15 -24.20 9.97
N LYS A 45 12.75 -24.06 8.79
CA LYS A 45 12.32 -23.15 7.73
C LYS A 45 11.04 -23.65 7.07
N THR A 46 9.94 -23.54 7.80
CA THR A 46 8.62 -23.97 7.35
C THR A 46 8.20 -23.23 6.08
N SER A 47 8.65 -21.98 5.88
CA SER A 47 8.40 -21.19 4.67
C SER A 47 8.99 -21.82 3.40
N GLU A 48 10.18 -22.42 3.45
CA GLU A 48 10.80 -23.09 2.29
C GLU A 48 10.00 -24.35 1.89
N VAL A 49 9.51 -25.10 2.89
CA VAL A 49 8.69 -26.30 2.66
C VAL A 49 7.33 -25.95 2.07
N TYR A 50 6.65 -24.92 2.60
CA TYR A 50 5.38 -24.46 2.03
C TYR A 50 5.53 -23.95 0.60
N GLY A 51 6.62 -23.22 0.31
CA GLY A 51 6.94 -22.77 -1.05
C GLY A 51 7.18 -23.94 -2.01
N PHE A 52 7.94 -24.94 -1.59
CA PHE A 52 8.19 -26.15 -2.38
C PHE A 52 6.91 -26.93 -2.68
N VAL A 53 6.12 -27.24 -1.64
CA VAL A 53 4.84 -27.94 -1.80
C VAL A 53 3.88 -27.14 -2.67
N GLY A 54 3.74 -25.83 -2.40
CA GLY A 54 2.93 -24.91 -3.19
C GLY A 54 3.34 -24.88 -4.66
N SER A 55 4.66 -24.87 -4.96
CA SER A 55 5.15 -24.89 -6.33
C SER A 55 4.77 -26.17 -7.09
N ILE A 56 4.94 -27.34 -6.47
CA ILE A 56 4.57 -28.63 -7.08
C ILE A 56 3.06 -28.71 -7.26
N THR A 57 2.29 -28.33 -6.24
CA THR A 57 0.82 -28.29 -6.31
C THR A 57 0.35 -27.35 -7.41
N THR A 58 0.98 -26.18 -7.56
CA THR A 58 0.62 -25.21 -8.60
C THR A 58 0.89 -25.78 -9.98
N ILE A 59 2.08 -26.35 -10.22
CA ILE A 59 2.43 -26.99 -11.50
C ILE A 59 1.45 -28.13 -11.81
N ALA A 60 1.20 -29.03 -10.85
CA ALA A 60 0.28 -30.14 -11.02
C ALA A 60 -1.16 -29.66 -11.32
N ALA A 61 -1.65 -28.67 -10.56
CA ALA A 61 -2.96 -28.07 -10.78
C ALA A 61 -3.06 -27.38 -12.14
N THR A 62 -2.01 -26.66 -12.58
CA THR A 62 -1.96 -26.03 -13.90
C THR A 62 -2.00 -27.07 -15.00
N VAL A 63 -1.22 -28.16 -14.91
CA VAL A 63 -1.26 -29.24 -15.90
C VAL A 63 -2.65 -29.88 -15.98
N LEU A 64 -3.27 -30.18 -14.83
CA LEU A 64 -4.62 -30.72 -14.76
C LEU A 64 -5.66 -29.75 -15.35
N PHE A 65 -5.53 -28.46 -15.03
CA PHE A 65 -6.41 -27.41 -15.56
C PHE A 65 -6.30 -27.28 -17.08
N LEU A 66 -5.08 -27.29 -17.63
CA LEU A 66 -4.85 -27.24 -19.08
C LEU A 66 -5.37 -28.52 -19.75
N ALA A 67 -5.10 -29.69 -19.18
CA ALA A 67 -5.63 -30.94 -19.70
C ALA A 67 -7.16 -30.90 -19.77
N TRP A 68 -7.83 -30.48 -18.68
CA TRP A 68 -9.28 -30.33 -18.65
C TRP A 68 -9.81 -29.29 -19.65
N ALA A 69 -9.14 -28.14 -19.79
CA ALA A 69 -9.58 -27.07 -20.69
C ALA A 69 -9.46 -27.43 -22.19
N TYR A 70 -8.39 -28.15 -22.58
CA TYR A 70 -8.04 -28.39 -23.98
C TYR A 70 -8.41 -29.79 -24.50
N VAL A 71 -8.55 -30.82 -23.65
CA VAL A 71 -8.91 -32.17 -24.11
C VAL A 71 -10.35 -32.17 -24.67
N PRO A 72 -10.63 -32.71 -25.86
CA PRO A 72 -11.97 -32.73 -26.44
C PRO A 72 -12.96 -33.61 -25.65
N GLU A 73 -14.25 -33.28 -25.69
CA GLU A 73 -15.29 -33.94 -24.86
C GLU A 73 -15.40 -35.44 -25.12
N SER A 74 -15.21 -35.87 -26.37
CA SER A 74 -15.26 -37.27 -26.76
C SER A 74 -14.26 -38.12 -25.97
N TRP A 75 -13.05 -37.63 -25.76
CA TRP A 75 -12.02 -38.31 -24.97
C TRP A 75 -12.39 -38.40 -23.49
N LEU A 76 -12.95 -37.32 -22.93
CA LEU A 76 -13.39 -37.31 -21.53
C LEU A 76 -14.53 -38.31 -21.27
N HIS A 77 -15.46 -38.43 -22.23
CA HIS A 77 -16.55 -39.40 -22.19
C HIS A 77 -16.03 -40.85 -22.29
N HIS A 78 -14.99 -41.11 -23.10
CA HIS A 78 -14.34 -42.42 -23.15
C HIS A 78 -13.66 -42.82 -21.84
N ILE A 79 -13.18 -41.84 -21.06
CA ILE A 79 -12.56 -42.05 -19.73
C ILE A 79 -13.65 -42.21 -18.64
N GLY A 80 -14.92 -42.00 -18.97
CA GLY A 80 -16.05 -42.14 -18.05
C GLY A 80 -16.35 -40.89 -17.22
N ILE A 81 -15.80 -39.73 -17.58
CA ILE A 81 -16.03 -38.46 -16.89
C ILE A 81 -17.18 -37.72 -17.57
N PHE A 82 -18.39 -37.85 -17.03
CA PHE A 82 -19.60 -37.21 -17.56
C PHE A 82 -19.97 -35.91 -16.83
N TYR A 83 -19.44 -35.68 -15.63
CA TYR A 83 -19.77 -34.52 -14.79
C TYR A 83 -18.54 -33.65 -14.56
N TYR A 84 -18.42 -32.58 -15.35
CA TYR A 84 -17.42 -31.54 -15.20
C TYR A 84 -18.08 -30.17 -15.39
N PRO A 85 -17.53 -29.09 -14.79
CA PRO A 85 -18.06 -27.75 -14.98
C PRO A 85 -17.98 -27.31 -16.45
N SER A 86 -18.78 -26.33 -16.86
CA SER A 86 -18.70 -25.80 -18.23
C SER A 86 -17.28 -25.28 -18.54
N ARG A 87 -16.75 -25.58 -19.74
CA ARG A 87 -15.45 -25.08 -20.21
C ARG A 87 -15.37 -23.56 -20.27
N TYR A 88 -16.51 -22.87 -20.32
CA TYR A 88 -16.58 -21.41 -20.21
C TYR A 88 -15.80 -20.88 -19.00
N TRP A 89 -15.80 -21.62 -17.89
CA TRP A 89 -15.07 -21.24 -16.68
C TRP A 89 -13.55 -21.16 -16.88
N ALA A 90 -12.98 -21.92 -17.81
CA ALA A 90 -11.55 -21.86 -18.11
C ALA A 90 -11.14 -20.46 -18.62
N LEU A 91 -12.04 -19.76 -19.30
CA LEU A 91 -11.84 -18.39 -19.78
C LEU A 91 -12.38 -17.36 -18.79
N ALA A 92 -13.52 -17.64 -18.15
CA ALA A 92 -14.13 -16.73 -17.20
C ALA A 92 -13.22 -16.45 -16.00
N ILE A 93 -12.57 -17.46 -15.43
CA ILE A 93 -11.71 -17.30 -14.24
C ILE A 93 -10.57 -16.30 -14.50
N PRO A 94 -9.71 -16.46 -15.54
CA PRO A 94 -8.66 -15.48 -15.85
C PRO A 94 -9.20 -14.07 -16.10
N VAL A 95 -10.33 -13.95 -16.80
CA VAL A 95 -10.95 -12.65 -17.10
C VAL A 95 -11.43 -11.96 -15.82
N TYR A 96 -12.13 -12.68 -14.94
CA TYR A 96 -12.57 -12.14 -13.65
C TYR A 96 -11.38 -11.72 -12.79
N VAL A 97 -10.30 -12.52 -12.73
CA VAL A 97 -9.08 -12.15 -11.98
C VAL A 97 -8.51 -10.82 -12.49
N MET A 98 -8.40 -10.64 -13.82
CA MET A 98 -7.89 -9.40 -14.40
C MET A 98 -8.80 -8.20 -14.08
N VAL A 99 -10.12 -8.36 -14.23
CA VAL A 99 -11.10 -7.32 -13.90
C VAL A 99 -11.04 -6.97 -12.40
N THR A 100 -10.94 -7.97 -11.53
CA THR A 100 -10.81 -7.76 -10.08
C THR A 100 -9.54 -7.00 -9.73
N ILE A 101 -8.39 -7.30 -10.36
CA ILE A 101 -7.14 -6.56 -10.12
C ILE A 101 -7.29 -5.09 -10.53
N LEU A 102 -7.84 -4.83 -11.72
CA LEU A 102 -8.06 -3.46 -12.20
C LEU A 102 -9.03 -2.69 -11.28
N LEU A 103 -10.11 -3.35 -10.86
CA LEU A 103 -11.08 -2.77 -9.93
C LEU A 103 -10.45 -2.49 -8.56
N ALA A 104 -9.65 -3.42 -8.04
CA ALA A 104 -8.95 -3.25 -6.76
C ALA A 104 -7.96 -2.08 -6.82
N LEU A 105 -7.23 -1.91 -7.93
CA LEU A 105 -6.34 -0.76 -8.13
C LEU A 105 -7.13 0.55 -8.20
N GLY A 106 -8.23 0.58 -8.95
CA GLY A 106 -9.11 1.75 -9.03
C GLY A 106 -9.69 2.13 -7.66
N PHE A 107 -10.14 1.15 -6.89
CA PHE A 107 -10.64 1.35 -5.54
C PHE A 107 -9.55 1.83 -4.58
N TYR A 108 -8.36 1.22 -4.65
CA TYR A 108 -7.20 1.66 -3.88
C TYR A 108 -6.88 3.13 -4.14
N ILE A 109 -6.79 3.54 -5.41
CA ILE A 109 -6.55 4.93 -5.79
C ILE A 109 -7.66 5.83 -5.23
N GLY A 110 -8.93 5.47 -5.43
CA GLY A 110 -10.07 6.24 -4.94
C GLY A 110 -10.08 6.40 -3.42
N LEU A 111 -9.78 5.34 -2.67
CA LEU A 111 -9.65 5.40 -1.22
C LEU A 111 -8.48 6.27 -0.75
N ASN A 112 -7.34 6.24 -1.46
CA ASN A 112 -6.21 7.11 -1.17
C ASN A 112 -6.59 8.58 -1.38
N PHE A 113 -7.31 8.92 -2.46
CA PHE A 113 -7.81 10.27 -2.70
C PHE A 113 -8.85 10.72 -1.66
N LEU A 114 -9.68 9.81 -1.16
CA LEU A 114 -10.64 10.13 -0.10
C LEU A 114 -9.97 10.32 1.27
N SER A 115 -8.86 9.61 1.51
CA SER A 115 -8.14 9.63 2.79
C SER A 115 -7.07 10.74 2.87
N THR A 116 -6.66 11.30 1.74
CA THR A 116 -5.60 12.31 1.63
C THR A 116 -6.21 13.69 1.37
N PRO A 117 -5.63 14.79 1.87
CA PRO A 117 -5.98 16.13 1.44
C PRO A 117 -5.93 16.28 -0.09
N PRO A 118 -6.68 17.22 -0.68
CA PRO A 118 -6.63 17.45 -2.12
C PRO A 118 -5.19 17.72 -2.57
N PRO A 119 -4.77 17.28 -3.77
CA PRO A 119 -3.39 17.37 -4.22
C PRO A 119 -2.88 18.82 -4.35
N THR A 120 -3.78 19.79 -4.35
CA THR A 120 -3.49 21.23 -4.35
C THR A 120 -3.30 21.82 -2.95
N SER A 121 -3.48 21.04 -1.88
CA SER A 121 -3.33 21.51 -0.51
C SER A 121 -1.86 21.64 -0.14
N LEU A 122 -1.47 22.80 0.39
CA LEU A 122 -0.12 23.01 0.95
C LEU A 122 0.16 22.10 2.16
N ASN A 123 -0.87 21.57 2.82
CA ASN A 123 -0.71 20.60 3.91
C ASN A 123 -0.09 19.25 3.45
N THR A 124 -0.03 19.01 2.13
CA THR A 124 0.69 17.85 1.56
C THR A 124 2.19 18.13 1.45
N LEU A 125 2.58 19.41 1.38
CA LEU A 125 3.97 19.84 1.25
C LEU A 125 4.59 20.23 2.60
N PHE A 126 3.80 20.83 3.48
CA PHE A 126 4.24 21.33 4.78
C PHE A 126 3.43 20.69 5.90
N ASP A 127 4.12 20.32 6.99
CA ASP A 127 3.50 19.81 8.21
C ASP A 127 3.90 20.66 9.43
N GLU A 128 3.45 20.27 10.62
CA GLU A 128 3.77 20.97 11.88
C GLU A 128 5.27 20.97 12.20
N PHE A 129 6.04 20.07 11.60
CA PHE A 129 7.49 19.96 11.80
C PHE A 129 8.30 20.64 10.69
N SER A 130 7.67 21.18 9.65
CA SER A 130 8.36 21.98 8.64
C SER A 130 8.98 23.23 9.25
N ARG A 131 10.28 23.42 9.04
CA ARG A 131 11.06 24.54 9.59
C ARG A 131 11.49 25.47 8.47
N GLU A 132 10.99 26.70 8.45
CA GLU A 132 11.49 27.71 7.51
C GLU A 132 12.87 28.22 7.93
N ALA A 133 13.71 28.58 6.97
CA ALA A 133 14.98 29.23 7.25
C ALA A 133 14.72 30.57 7.93
N CYS A 134 15.27 30.77 9.14
CA CYS A 134 15.18 32.06 9.82
C CYS A 134 15.97 33.11 9.04
N THR A 135 15.28 33.97 8.28
CA THR A 135 15.82 35.22 7.73
C THR A 135 15.90 36.30 8.82
N SER A 136 16.36 35.94 10.02
CA SER A 136 16.67 36.95 11.02
C SER A 136 18.01 37.56 10.64
N SER A 137 17.96 38.71 9.97
CA SER A 137 19.01 39.72 10.02
C SER A 137 19.24 40.15 11.46
N LEU A 138 19.89 39.30 12.25
CA LEU A 138 20.59 39.75 13.43
C LEU A 138 21.89 40.35 12.90
N SER A 139 21.79 41.62 12.52
CA SER A 139 22.92 42.53 12.41
C SER A 139 23.54 42.65 13.80
N THR A 140 24.21 41.59 14.27
CA THR A 140 25.22 41.73 15.31
C THR A 140 26.46 42.21 14.59
N ASP A 141 26.78 43.47 14.85
CA ASP A 141 28.04 44.13 14.53
C ASP A 141 29.19 43.36 15.19
N GLY A 142 29.67 42.31 14.51
CA GLY A 142 30.73 41.41 14.98
C GLY A 142 30.94 40.26 14.00
N ASP A 143 32.19 40.06 13.58
CA ASP A 143 32.63 39.18 12.49
C ASP A 143 32.39 37.66 12.71
N GLU A 144 31.65 37.26 13.75
CA GLU A 144 31.34 35.86 14.07
C GLU A 144 29.82 35.65 14.14
N LEU A 145 29.23 35.25 13.00
CA LEU A 145 27.84 34.80 12.95
C LEU A 145 27.72 33.41 13.59
N PRO A 146 26.77 33.19 14.52
CA PRO A 146 26.49 31.86 15.03
C PRO A 146 26.02 30.94 13.91
N ILE A 147 26.32 29.63 14.03
CA ILE A 147 25.84 28.62 13.10
C ILE A 147 24.31 28.65 13.07
N GLU A 148 23.75 28.79 11.87
CA GLU A 148 22.30 28.84 11.69
C GLU A 148 21.64 27.52 12.12
N PRO A 149 20.44 27.59 12.74
CA PRO A 149 19.68 26.40 13.06
C PRO A 149 19.28 25.63 11.79
N ILE A 150 19.16 24.31 11.89
CA ILE A 150 18.67 23.48 10.77
C ILE A 150 17.25 23.91 10.37
N SER A 151 17.04 24.09 9.07
CA SER A 151 15.77 24.45 8.44
C SER A 151 15.59 23.68 7.13
N ASP A 152 14.33 23.50 6.74
CA ASP A 152 13.95 22.90 5.47
C ASP A 152 14.10 23.90 4.32
N ILE A 153 14.45 23.37 3.15
CA ILE A 153 14.54 24.13 1.91
C ILE A 153 13.26 23.90 1.09
N GLY A 154 12.54 24.97 0.76
CA GLY A 154 11.35 24.89 -0.08
C GLY A 154 11.65 24.30 -1.46
N ILE A 155 10.69 23.55 -2.02
CA ILE A 155 10.86 22.93 -3.34
C ILE A 155 11.01 23.97 -4.45
N ASP A 156 10.42 25.15 -4.28
CA ASP A 156 10.59 26.32 -5.13
C ASP A 156 12.04 26.80 -5.14
N GLU A 157 12.67 26.89 -3.96
CA GLU A 157 14.05 27.32 -3.83
C GLU A 157 15.02 26.26 -4.36
N MET A 158 14.77 24.98 -4.07
CA MET A 158 15.55 23.88 -4.62
C MET A 158 15.45 23.82 -6.15
N ASN A 159 14.25 23.98 -6.71
CA ASN A 159 14.06 24.04 -8.16
C ASN A 159 14.78 25.23 -8.79
N ARG A 160 14.73 26.41 -8.17
CA ARG A 160 15.47 27.59 -8.63
C ARG A 160 16.98 27.36 -8.62
N ARG A 161 17.52 26.72 -7.58
CA ARG A 161 18.96 26.42 -7.47
C ARG A 161 19.41 25.35 -8.45
N MET A 162 18.63 24.29 -8.64
CA MET A 162 18.99 23.18 -9.53
C MET A 162 18.78 23.51 -11.01
N PHE A 163 17.68 24.18 -11.35
CA PHE A 163 17.26 24.35 -12.75
C PHE A 163 17.29 25.81 -13.23
N GLY A 164 17.49 26.79 -12.35
CA GLY A 164 17.47 28.22 -12.70
C GLY A 164 18.70 28.71 -13.46
N SER A 165 19.82 27.97 -13.45
CA SER A 165 21.04 28.33 -14.21
C SER A 165 21.08 27.76 -15.63
N MET A 166 20.11 26.93 -16.03
CA MET A 166 20.08 26.28 -17.35
C MET A 166 19.46 27.18 -18.43
N LYS A 167 19.85 28.46 -18.48
CA LYS A 167 19.43 29.40 -19.54
C LYS A 167 20.62 30.08 -20.19
#